data_AF-S4RE39-F1
#
_entry.id   AF-S4RE39-F1
#
_cell.length_a   1.000
_cell.length_b   1.000
_cell.length_c   1.000
_cell.angle_alpha   90.00
_cell.angle_beta   90.00
_cell.angle_gamma   90.00
#
_symmetry.space_group_name_H-M   'P 1'
#
loop_
_entity.id
_entity.type
_entity.pdbx_description
1 polymer ?
#
loop_
_entity_poly.entity_id
_entity_poly.type
_entity_poly.pdbx_seq_one_letter_code
_entity_poly.pdbx_strand_id
1 'polypeptide(L)'
;MAGRERIAGGTPAARGAWPWMAALYQLRGRPSCGGSLVGERWIVTAAHCLISVSVSVIVLCKHNTLRPTPGELDLKVANYVVHPEFDAQTLRNDIAVLELERNVRVTDLIAPVCLPDDRVQTLTTPGTMLAVTGWGKEFLSKYPETLMQVS
;
A
#
# COMPACT_ATOMS: atom_id res chain seq x y z
N MET A 1 27.44 13.31 -12.40
CA MET A 1 26.48 13.36 -11.28
C MET A 1 25.10 13.50 -11.90
N ALA A 2 24.19 12.54 -11.70
CA ALA A 2 22.90 12.52 -12.40
C ALA A 2 21.79 11.99 -11.50
N GLY A 3 20.95 12.89 -10.98
CA GLY A 3 19.70 12.51 -10.32
C GLY A 3 18.63 12.19 -11.35
N ARG A 4 18.16 10.94 -11.41
CA ARG A 4 17.06 10.48 -12.29
C ARG A 4 16.31 9.32 -11.64
N GLU A 5 15.44 9.61 -10.67
CA GLU A 5 14.60 8.62 -10.01
C GLU A 5 13.15 9.12 -9.93
N ARG A 6 12.18 8.23 -10.18
CA ARG A 6 10.73 8.51 -10.20
C ARG A 6 9.97 7.24 -9.79
N ILE A 7 8.74 7.19 -9.26
CA ILE A 7 7.75 8.16 -8.71
C ILE A 7 8.30 9.58 -8.54
N ALA A 8 7.80 10.57 -9.31
CA ALA A 8 8.49 11.82 -9.67
C ALA A 8 9.37 12.49 -8.57
N GLY A 9 10.68 12.17 -8.55
CA GLY A 9 11.66 12.70 -7.59
C GLY A 9 12.03 11.76 -6.42
N GLY A 10 11.49 10.54 -6.38
CA GLY A 10 11.61 9.59 -5.28
C GLY A 10 12.64 8.48 -5.49
N THR A 11 13.22 8.04 -4.38
CA THR A 11 14.32 7.07 -4.27
C THR A 11 13.81 5.64 -4.04
N PRO A 12 14.63 4.59 -4.27
CA PRO A 12 14.34 3.25 -3.80
C PRO A 12 14.25 3.21 -2.26
N ALA A 13 13.18 2.63 -1.74
CA ALA A 13 13.00 2.47 -0.29
C ALA A 13 13.92 1.37 0.27
N ALA A 14 14.45 1.56 1.48
CA ALA A 14 15.17 0.47 2.15
C ALA A 14 14.20 -0.68 2.51
N ARG A 15 14.69 -1.92 2.50
CA ARG A 15 13.87 -3.09 2.87
C ARG A 15 13.45 -2.98 4.33
N GLY A 16 12.13 -3.04 4.58
CA GLY A 16 11.55 -2.86 5.92
C GLY A 16 11.29 -1.41 6.33
N ALA A 17 11.65 -0.40 5.52
CA ALA A 17 11.43 1.01 5.86
C ALA A 17 9.94 1.38 6.02
N TRP A 18 9.05 0.62 5.37
CA TRP A 18 7.60 0.84 5.36
C TRP A 18 6.88 -0.48 5.69
N PRO A 19 6.96 -0.94 6.97
CA PRO A 19 6.59 -2.30 7.35
C PRO A 19 5.08 -2.58 7.28
N TRP A 20 4.26 -1.54 7.09
CA TRP A 20 2.82 -1.68 6.86
C TRP A 20 2.44 -1.89 5.40
N MET A 21 3.36 -1.76 4.44
CA MET A 21 2.99 -1.77 3.01
C MET A 21 2.49 -3.13 2.54
N ALA A 22 1.24 -3.13 2.10
CA ALA A 22 0.55 -4.25 1.49
C ALA A 22 0.52 -4.10 -0.03
N ALA A 23 0.96 -5.14 -0.73
CA ALA A 23 0.83 -5.27 -2.18
C ALA A 23 -0.43 -6.08 -2.51
N LEU A 24 -1.40 -5.47 -3.21
CA LEU A 24 -2.70 -6.08 -3.52
C LEU A 24 -2.70 -6.61 -4.96
N TYR A 25 -2.89 -7.92 -5.10
CA TYR A 25 -2.89 -8.61 -6.39
C TYR A 25 -4.30 -9.03 -6.78
N GLN A 26 -4.88 -8.36 -7.78
CA GLN A 26 -6.13 -8.79 -8.42
C GLN A 26 -5.90 -9.89 -9.46
N LEU A 27 -4.75 -9.88 -10.12
CA LEU A 27 -4.32 -10.86 -11.13
C LEU A 27 -2.88 -11.30 -10.85
N ARG A 28 -2.44 -12.41 -11.49
CA ARG A 28 -1.04 -12.85 -11.43
C ARG A 28 -0.14 -11.84 -12.14
N GLY A 29 1.02 -11.53 -11.54
CA GLY A 29 2.03 -10.65 -12.14
C GLY A 29 2.53 -9.60 -11.15
N ARG A 30 2.13 -8.34 -11.37
CA ARG A 30 2.46 -7.19 -10.52
C ARG A 30 1.26 -6.79 -9.65
N PRO A 31 1.46 -6.12 -8.49
CA PRO A 31 0.34 -5.64 -7.69
C PRO A 31 -0.41 -4.54 -8.46
N SER A 32 -1.75 -4.63 -8.44
CA SER A 32 -2.63 -3.64 -9.06
C SER A 32 -2.82 -2.41 -8.17
N CYS A 33 -2.81 -2.63 -6.85
CA CYS A 33 -3.02 -1.60 -5.84
C CYS A 33 -2.06 -1.77 -4.65
N GLY A 34 -1.99 -0.73 -3.82
CA GLY A 34 -1.37 -0.77 -2.50
C GLY A 34 -2.42 -0.75 -1.38
N GLY A 35 -1.93 -0.96 -0.15
CA GLY A 35 -2.69 -0.74 1.07
C GLY A 35 -1.75 -0.65 2.28
N SER A 36 -2.30 -0.37 3.45
CA SER A 36 -1.57 -0.29 4.71
C SER A 36 -2.15 -1.24 5.74
N LEU A 37 -1.30 -2.05 6.37
CA LEU A 37 -1.66 -2.85 7.54
C LEU A 37 -2.03 -1.95 8.72
N VAL A 38 -3.17 -2.21 9.34
CA VAL A 38 -3.67 -1.56 10.56
C VAL A 38 -4.05 -2.64 11.56
N GLY A 39 -3.50 -2.57 12.78
CA GLY A 39 -3.52 -3.68 13.73
C GLY A 39 -2.92 -4.96 13.14
N GLU A 40 -3.41 -6.12 13.60
CA GLU A 40 -2.88 -7.42 13.15
C GLU A 40 -3.68 -8.06 12.00
N ARG A 41 -4.85 -7.52 11.63
CA ARG A 41 -5.84 -8.25 10.82
C ARG A 41 -6.53 -7.42 9.72
N TRP A 42 -6.23 -6.13 9.60
CA TRP A 42 -6.92 -5.24 8.66
C TRP A 42 -5.95 -4.56 7.70
N ILE A 43 -6.31 -4.50 6.43
CA ILE A 43 -5.65 -3.62 5.46
C ILE A 43 -6.60 -2.48 5.10
N VAL A 44 -6.13 -1.24 5.19
CA VAL A 44 -6.82 -0.07 4.61
C VAL A 44 -6.33 0.11 3.18
N THR A 45 -7.26 0.31 2.24
CA THR A 45 -6.99 0.57 0.82
C THR A 45 -8.07 1.50 0.23
N ALA A 46 -7.97 1.83 -1.05
CA ALA A 46 -8.98 2.60 -1.76
C ALA A 46 -10.17 1.71 -2.16
N ALA A 47 -11.38 2.27 -2.21
CA ALA A 47 -12.58 1.54 -2.64
C ALA A 47 -12.49 1.14 -4.13
N HIS A 48 -11.93 2.00 -4.98
CA HIS A 48 -11.77 1.72 -6.41
C HIS A 48 -10.90 0.48 -6.70
N CYS A 49 -10.01 0.10 -5.77
CA CYS A 49 -9.21 -1.13 -5.86
C CYS A 49 -10.04 -2.42 -5.75
N LEU A 50 -11.33 -2.34 -5.41
CA LEU A 50 -12.20 -3.50 -5.19
C LEU A 50 -13.39 -3.60 -6.18
N ILE A 51 -13.68 -2.56 -6.97
CA ILE A 51 -14.87 -2.51 -7.84
C ILE A 51 -14.81 -3.54 -8.97
N SER A 52 -13.70 -3.54 -9.72
CA SER A 52 -13.65 -4.21 -11.03
C SER A 52 -13.13 -5.65 -10.98
N VAL A 53 -12.30 -5.97 -9.98
CA VAL A 53 -11.69 -7.30 -9.80
C VAL A 53 -11.44 -7.52 -8.31
N SER A 54 -11.85 -8.68 -7.78
CA SER A 54 -11.56 -9.09 -6.41
C SER A 54 -10.05 -9.20 -6.16
N VAL A 55 -9.59 -8.74 -4.99
CA VAL A 55 -8.20 -8.98 -4.54
C VAL A 55 -8.02 -10.48 -4.25
N SER A 56 -7.13 -11.12 -5.00
CA SER A 56 -6.85 -12.55 -4.88
C SER A 56 -5.84 -12.88 -3.77
N VAL A 57 -4.82 -12.03 -3.60
CA VAL A 57 -3.75 -12.18 -2.61
C VAL A 57 -3.30 -10.80 -2.14
N ILE A 58 -3.03 -10.68 -0.84
CA ILE A 58 -2.28 -9.59 -0.23
C ILE A 58 -0.89 -10.11 0.13
N VAL A 59 0.16 -9.35 -0.18
CA VAL A 59 1.54 -9.68 0.20
C VAL A 59 2.12 -8.57 1.07
N LEU A 60 2.51 -8.90 2.30
CA LEU A 60 3.28 -8.03 3.21
C LEU A 60 4.79 -8.31 3.09
N CYS A 61 5.63 -7.36 3.48
CA CYS A 61 7.09 -7.40 3.27
C CYS A 61 7.49 -7.59 1.78
N LYS A 62 6.59 -7.28 0.85
CA LYS A 62 6.92 -7.21 -0.58
C LYS A 62 7.98 -6.13 -0.76
N HIS A 63 9.05 -6.42 -1.51
CA HIS A 63 10.02 -5.41 -1.89
C HIS A 63 10.25 -5.40 -3.40
N ASN A 64 10.62 -6.54 -4.00
CA ASN A 64 10.71 -6.68 -5.46
C ASN A 64 9.41 -7.28 -6.03
N THR A 65 8.86 -6.69 -7.09
CA THR A 65 7.60 -7.13 -7.72
C THR A 65 7.75 -8.25 -8.75
N LEU A 66 8.97 -8.52 -9.22
CA LEU A 66 9.28 -9.57 -10.19
C LEU A 66 9.93 -10.82 -9.55
N ARG A 67 10.36 -10.72 -8.29
CA ARG A 67 11.08 -11.79 -7.56
C ARG A 67 10.53 -11.93 -6.13
N PRO A 68 10.57 -13.13 -5.52
CA PRO A 68 10.32 -13.27 -4.09
C PRO A 68 11.38 -12.52 -3.27
N THR A 69 10.93 -11.76 -2.28
CA THR A 69 11.74 -11.17 -1.22
C THR A 69 11.68 -12.11 0.00
N PRO A 70 12.80 -12.41 0.68
CA PRO A 70 12.75 -13.12 1.95
C PRO A 70 11.80 -12.42 2.95
N GLY A 71 11.02 -13.19 3.70
CA GLY A 71 10.06 -12.65 4.67
C GLY A 71 8.74 -12.16 4.08
N GLU A 72 8.51 -12.28 2.76
CA GLU A 72 7.17 -12.07 2.17
C GLU A 72 6.12 -12.93 2.85
N LEU A 73 4.96 -12.34 3.15
CA LEU A 73 3.85 -13.01 3.81
C LEU A 73 2.59 -12.90 2.96
N ASP A 74 2.26 -14.00 2.29
CA ASP A 74 1.05 -14.16 1.50
C ASP A 74 -0.17 -14.36 2.42
N LEU A 75 -1.20 -13.58 2.14
CA LEU A 75 -2.43 -13.49 2.92
C LEU A 75 -3.64 -13.50 2.01
N LYS A 76 -4.71 -14.13 2.49
CA LYS A 76 -6.02 -14.13 1.86
C LYS A 76 -6.96 -13.17 2.59
N VAL A 77 -7.91 -12.64 1.83
CA VAL A 77 -8.99 -11.79 2.32
C VAL A 77 -10.15 -12.68 2.77
N ALA A 78 -10.57 -12.56 4.02
CA ALA A 78 -11.78 -13.21 4.54
C ALA A 78 -13.04 -12.42 4.18
N ASN A 79 -12.96 -11.09 4.26
CA ASN A 79 -14.08 -10.19 3.99
C ASN A 79 -13.56 -8.80 3.57
N TYR A 80 -14.42 -7.98 2.98
CA TYR A 80 -14.12 -6.58 2.68
C TYR A 80 -15.32 -5.68 2.96
N VAL A 81 -15.04 -4.43 3.35
CA VAL A 81 -16.05 -3.39 3.56
C VAL A 81 -15.63 -2.16 2.77
N VAL A 82 -16.43 -1.79 1.77
CA VAL A 82 -16.33 -0.52 1.04
C VAL A 82 -17.13 0.53 1.80
N HIS A 83 -16.68 1.80 1.80
CA HIS A 83 -17.45 2.89 2.40
C HIS A 83 -18.86 2.98 1.78
N PRO A 84 -19.95 3.02 2.58
CA PRO A 84 -21.31 2.92 2.05
C PRO A 84 -21.71 4.09 1.13
N GLU A 85 -21.07 5.25 1.31
CA GLU A 85 -21.25 6.44 0.46
C GLU A 85 -20.14 6.60 -0.59
N PHE A 86 -19.45 5.53 -0.98
CA PHE A 86 -18.46 5.59 -2.06
C PHE A 86 -19.13 5.83 -3.42
N ASP A 87 -18.61 6.80 -4.17
CA ASP A 87 -19.09 7.14 -5.51
C ASP A 87 -17.98 6.91 -6.55
N ALA A 88 -18.20 5.92 -7.43
CA ALA A 88 -17.26 5.55 -8.48
C ALA A 88 -17.11 6.59 -9.61
N GLN A 89 -18.03 7.56 -9.75
CA GLN A 89 -17.93 8.62 -10.76
C GLN A 89 -17.12 9.81 -10.24
N THR A 90 -17.25 10.17 -8.97
CA THR A 90 -16.55 11.32 -8.36
C THR A 90 -15.33 10.94 -7.54
N LEU A 91 -15.12 9.64 -7.27
CA LEU A 91 -14.14 9.11 -6.31
C LEU A 91 -14.32 9.67 -4.88
N ARG A 92 -15.53 10.14 -4.55
CA ARG A 92 -15.85 10.58 -3.20
C ARG A 92 -15.91 9.37 -2.27
N ASN A 93 -15.35 9.52 -1.07
CA ASN A 93 -15.27 8.48 -0.04
C ASN A 93 -14.56 7.19 -0.52
N ASP A 94 -13.49 7.34 -1.31
CA ASP A 94 -12.70 6.25 -1.89
C ASP A 94 -11.82 5.51 -0.85
N ILE A 95 -12.47 4.82 0.08
CA ILE A 95 -11.84 4.05 1.15
C ILE A 95 -12.55 2.71 1.36
N ALA A 96 -11.76 1.67 1.61
CA ALA A 96 -12.23 0.34 1.97
C ALA A 96 -11.27 -0.33 2.96
N VAL A 97 -11.79 -1.31 3.71
CA VAL A 97 -11.00 -2.18 4.58
C VAL A 97 -11.13 -3.64 4.17
N LEU A 98 -10.02 -4.38 4.27
CA LEU A 98 -9.94 -5.81 3.99
C LEU A 98 -9.63 -6.54 5.29
N GLU A 99 -10.46 -7.52 5.66
CA GLU A 99 -10.23 -8.43 6.78
C GLU A 99 -9.37 -9.60 6.33
N LEU A 100 -8.29 -9.89 7.05
CA LEU A 100 -7.41 -11.02 6.76
C LEU A 100 -7.96 -12.33 7.35
N GLU A 101 -7.79 -13.46 6.65
CA GLU A 101 -8.18 -14.79 7.17
C GLU A 101 -7.51 -15.16 8.51
N ARG A 102 -6.34 -14.58 8.80
CA ARG A 102 -5.57 -14.81 10.04
C ARG A 102 -4.89 -13.53 10.50
N ASN A 103 -4.59 -13.44 11.80
CA ASN A 103 -3.72 -12.38 12.33
C ASN A 103 -2.30 -12.52 11.77
N VAL A 104 -1.68 -11.36 11.56
CA VAL A 104 -0.28 -11.18 11.18
C VAL A 104 0.55 -11.00 12.44
N ARG A 105 1.68 -11.72 12.54
CA ARG A 105 2.64 -11.50 13.63
C ARG A 105 3.50 -10.28 13.31
N VAL A 106 3.59 -9.35 14.26
CA VAL A 106 4.46 -8.18 14.15
C VAL A 106 5.94 -8.60 14.17
N THR A 107 6.74 -7.98 13.30
CA THR A 107 8.18 -8.18 13.13
C THR A 107 8.83 -6.87 12.67
N ASP A 108 10.16 -6.79 12.66
CA ASP A 108 10.92 -5.64 12.15
C ASP A 108 10.63 -5.29 10.67
N LEU A 109 9.95 -6.18 9.94
CA LEU A 109 9.64 -6.04 8.51
C LEU A 109 8.13 -5.96 8.23
N ILE A 110 7.29 -6.26 9.23
CA ILE A 110 5.84 -6.31 9.11
C ILE A 110 5.24 -5.76 10.41
N ALA A 111 4.69 -4.55 10.37
CA ALA A 111 4.13 -3.86 11.52
C ALA A 111 3.03 -2.89 11.04
N PRO A 112 1.96 -2.70 11.82
CA PRO A 112 0.89 -1.78 11.42
C PRO A 112 1.32 -0.32 11.43
N VAL A 113 0.65 0.49 10.60
CA VAL A 113 0.71 1.94 10.69
C VAL A 113 -0.24 2.44 11.79
N CYS A 114 0.10 3.56 12.43
CA CYS A 114 -0.83 4.28 13.29
C CYS A 114 -1.95 4.92 12.46
N LEU A 115 -3.19 4.85 12.94
CA LEU A 115 -4.25 5.74 12.48
C LEU A 115 -4.04 7.14 13.08
N PRO A 116 -4.42 8.22 12.38
CA PRO A 116 -4.42 9.56 12.97
C PRO A 116 -5.46 9.64 14.11
N ASP A 117 -5.12 10.36 15.17
CA ASP A 117 -6.07 10.78 16.22
C ASP A 117 -6.34 12.29 16.14
N ASP A 118 -7.27 12.80 16.95
CA ASP A 118 -7.71 14.21 16.95
C ASP A 118 -6.58 15.23 17.27
N ARG A 119 -5.42 14.75 17.74
CA ARG A 119 -4.24 15.58 18.06
C ARG A 119 -3.37 15.81 16.82
N VAL A 120 -3.63 15.10 15.72
CA VAL A 120 -2.80 15.12 14.50
C VAL A 120 -3.32 16.12 13.45
N GLN A 121 -3.75 17.30 13.90
CA GLN A 121 -4.17 18.43 13.03
C GLN A 121 -3.01 18.99 12.17
N THR A 122 -1.77 18.61 12.48
CA THR A 122 -0.57 19.01 11.73
C THR A 122 -0.40 18.31 10.38
N LEU A 123 -0.98 17.11 10.18
CA LEU A 123 -0.90 16.39 8.91
C LEU A 123 -1.66 17.08 7.75
N THR A 124 -2.66 17.91 8.07
CA THR A 124 -3.42 18.69 7.07
C THR A 124 -2.87 20.10 6.87
N THR A 125 -1.77 20.47 7.54
CA THR A 125 -1.13 21.79 7.39
C THR A 125 -0.35 21.87 6.07
N PRO A 126 -0.58 22.87 5.20
CA PRO A 126 0.20 23.06 3.99
C PRO A 126 1.70 23.21 4.28
N GLY A 127 2.54 22.45 3.56
CA GLY A 127 3.99 22.43 3.77
C GLY A 127 4.48 21.36 4.76
N THR A 128 3.59 20.60 5.42
CA THR A 128 3.97 19.37 6.12
C THR A 128 4.50 18.35 5.10
N MET A 129 5.74 17.89 5.29
CA MET A 129 6.32 16.83 4.46
C MET A 129 5.65 15.49 4.75
N LEU A 130 5.28 14.76 3.70
CA LEU A 130 4.59 13.48 3.78
C LEU A 130 5.30 12.43 2.94
N ALA A 131 5.42 11.22 3.45
CA ALA A 131 5.97 10.11 2.69
C ALA A 131 4.91 9.41 1.83
N VAL A 132 5.22 9.20 0.55
CA VAL A 132 4.41 8.44 -0.41
C VAL A 132 5.24 7.28 -0.92
N THR A 133 4.69 6.06 -0.89
CA THR A 133 5.42 4.85 -1.29
C THR A 133 4.60 3.94 -2.19
N GLY A 134 5.28 3.09 -2.96
CA GLY A 134 4.64 2.04 -3.74
C GLY A 134 5.44 1.56 -4.95
N TRP A 135 4.77 0.76 -5.78
CA TRP A 135 5.29 0.20 -7.04
C TRP A 135 4.58 0.80 -8.27
N GLY A 136 4.00 1.98 -8.10
CA GLY A 136 3.24 2.69 -9.14
C GLY A 136 4.08 3.02 -10.37
N LYS A 137 3.39 3.23 -11.49
CA LYS A 137 3.99 3.51 -12.81
C LYS A 137 4.91 4.74 -12.75
N GLU A 138 6.17 4.57 -13.18
CA GLU A 138 7.11 5.68 -13.34
C GLU A 138 6.71 6.58 -14.52
N PHE A 139 7.26 7.79 -14.56
CA PHE A 139 6.98 8.80 -15.60
C PHE A 139 7.25 8.32 -17.04
N LEU A 140 8.13 7.32 -17.24
CA LEU A 140 8.43 6.74 -18.55
C LEU A 140 7.60 5.47 -18.87
N SER A 141 6.49 5.25 -18.17
CA SER A 141 5.64 4.06 -18.27
C SER A 141 6.30 2.72 -17.89
N LYS A 142 7.53 2.74 -17.39
CA LYS A 142 8.13 1.59 -16.69
C LYS A 142 7.50 1.44 -15.31
N TYR A 143 7.34 0.21 -14.83
CA TYR A 143 7.02 -0.04 -13.42
C TYR A 143 8.32 -0.34 -12.68
N PRO A 144 8.55 0.25 -11.49
CA PRO A 144 9.74 -0.01 -10.72
C PRO A 144 9.74 -1.50 -10.32
N GLU A 145 10.93 -2.09 -10.19
CA GLU A 145 11.03 -3.46 -9.69
C GLU A 145 10.92 -3.47 -8.17
N THR A 146 11.60 -2.54 -7.49
CA THR A 146 11.64 -2.37 -6.04
C THR A 146 10.57 -1.39 -5.54
N LEU A 147 10.31 -1.41 -4.22
CA LEU A 147 9.49 -0.39 -3.55
C LEU A 147 10.18 0.96 -3.66
N MET A 148 9.44 2.00 -4.04
CA MET A 148 9.93 3.38 -4.14
C MET A 148 9.31 4.25 -3.04
N GLN A 149 9.98 5.33 -2.67
CA GLN A 149 9.49 6.35 -1.74
C GLN A 149 9.76 7.79 -2.22
N VAL A 150 8.87 8.71 -1.91
CA VAL A 150 9.08 10.17 -1.94
C VAL A 150 8.79 10.69 -0.53
N SER A 151 9.52 11.68 -0.04
CA SER A 151 9.36 12.29 1.29
C SER A 151 9.84 13.72 1.31
#